data_AF-A0A3A0CNY3-F1
#
_entry.id   AF-A0A3A0CNY3-F1
#
_cell.length_a   1.000
_cell.length_b   1.000
_cell.length_c   1.000
_cell.angle_alpha   90.00
_cell.angle_beta   90.00
_cell.angle_gamma   90.00
#
_symmetry.space_group_name_H-M   'P 1'
#
loop_
_entity.id
_entity.type
_entity.pdbx_description
1 polymer ?
#
loop_
_entity_poly.entity_id
_entity_poly.type
_entity_poly.pdbx_seq_one_letter_code
_entity_poly.pdbx_strand_id
1 'polypeptide(L)'
;MAMESACHLKVGKERYEGKARMEADHIDFAGSTKYRFRIAELTAPRQEGPVVHFGFHGNTVSIDLHSEKTASQWIEQMRHPRSLADKLGIRDGQTIRIMNIDDPAFLNSLQNKCARVVHNGDARCDLVMLGVERASELRQIEDLCENLESDGAIWVVLPKSVRTVTKANVHAAAREAGLTPVEVVDFSETQAAHKIMRPAHARAKGATAKAR
;
A
#
# COMPACT_ATOMS: atom_id res chain seq x y z
N MET A 1 -8.41 3.17 2.14
CA MET A 1 -9.37 3.27 3.25
C MET A 1 -9.66 1.87 3.73
N ALA A 2 -9.20 1.53 4.93
CA ALA A 2 -9.45 0.25 5.55
C ALA A 2 -10.81 0.29 6.27
N MET A 3 -11.60 -0.79 6.15
CA MET A 3 -12.89 -0.92 6.84
C MET A 3 -12.69 -1.76 8.09
N GLU A 4 -12.92 -1.21 9.29
CA GLU A 4 -12.85 -1.94 10.56
C GLU A 4 -14.26 -2.22 11.09
N SER A 5 -14.54 -3.49 11.41
CA SER A 5 -15.82 -3.92 11.97
C SER A 5 -15.61 -4.90 13.13
N ALA A 6 -16.38 -4.74 14.21
CA ALA A 6 -16.51 -5.78 15.23
C ALA A 6 -17.22 -6.99 14.61
N CYS A 7 -16.65 -8.19 14.77
CA CYS A 7 -17.10 -9.36 14.03
C CYS A 7 -16.91 -10.67 14.80
N HIS A 8 -17.69 -11.67 14.42
CA HIS A 8 -17.46 -13.06 14.80
C HIS A 8 -16.74 -13.78 13.67
N LEU A 9 -15.53 -14.27 13.94
CA LEU A 9 -14.75 -15.08 13.01
C LEU A 9 -14.96 -16.56 13.33
N LYS A 10 -15.18 -17.37 12.29
CA LYS A 10 -15.17 -18.83 12.38
C LYS A 10 -14.15 -19.38 11.39
N VAL A 11 -13.24 -20.22 11.85
CA VAL A 11 -12.25 -20.93 11.03
C VAL A 11 -12.43 -22.43 11.26
N GLY A 12 -12.97 -23.15 10.29
CA GLY A 12 -13.33 -24.56 10.45
C GLY A 12 -14.37 -24.76 11.57
N LYS A 13 -13.95 -25.33 12.71
CA LYS A 13 -14.82 -25.56 13.89
C LYS A 13 -14.67 -24.48 14.97
N GLU A 14 -13.60 -23.70 14.93
CA GLU A 14 -13.27 -22.73 15.97
C GLU A 14 -13.97 -21.39 15.74
N ARG A 15 -14.29 -20.68 16.82
CA ARG A 15 -14.97 -19.38 16.80
C ARG A 15 -14.22 -18.37 17.65
N TYR A 16 -14.16 -17.15 17.17
CA TYR A 16 -13.42 -16.06 17.76
C TYR A 16 -14.21 -14.75 17.69
N GLU A 17 -14.13 -13.97 18.74
CA GLU A 17 -14.65 -12.60 18.80
C GLU A 17 -13.51 -11.60 18.65
N GLY A 18 -13.72 -10.56 17.87
CA GLY A 18 -12.70 -9.54 17.65
C GLY A 18 -13.10 -8.51 16.63
N LYS A 19 -12.08 -7.89 16.04
CA LYS A 19 -12.24 -6.89 14.98
C LYS A 19 -11.56 -7.39 13.72
N ALA A 20 -12.25 -7.29 12.61
CA ALA A 20 -11.66 -7.53 11.30
C ALA A 20 -11.46 -6.20 10.57
N ARG A 21 -10.34 -6.11 9.85
CA ARG A 21 -9.98 -4.99 8.99
C ARG A 21 -9.71 -5.50 7.58
N MET A 22 -10.45 -4.97 6.62
CA MET A 22 -10.21 -5.23 5.19
C MET A 22 -9.19 -4.23 4.66
N GLU A 23 -8.05 -4.74 4.21
CA GLU A 23 -7.03 -4.01 3.47
C GLU A 23 -7.11 -4.34 1.96
N ALA A 24 -6.33 -3.66 1.13
CA ALA A 24 -6.37 -3.84 -0.32
C ALA A 24 -6.06 -5.27 -0.78
N ASP A 25 -5.19 -5.97 -0.05
CA ASP A 25 -4.59 -7.25 -0.43
C ASP A 25 -4.75 -8.34 0.64
N HIS A 26 -5.28 -8.01 1.82
CA HIS A 26 -5.48 -8.96 2.91
C HIS A 26 -6.58 -8.51 3.88
N ILE A 27 -7.02 -9.44 4.72
CA ILE A 27 -7.92 -9.19 5.85
C ILE A 27 -7.16 -9.51 7.12
N ASP A 28 -7.07 -8.54 8.03
CA ASP A 28 -6.52 -8.75 9.37
C ASP A 28 -7.66 -8.92 10.36
N PHE A 29 -7.60 -9.97 11.18
CA PHE A 29 -8.46 -10.15 12.33
C PHE A 29 -7.64 -10.07 13.62
N ALA A 30 -8.14 -9.30 14.58
CA ALA A 30 -7.56 -9.16 15.91
C ALA A 30 -8.62 -9.42 16.99
N GLY A 31 -8.43 -10.50 17.76
CA GLY A 31 -9.23 -10.88 18.91
C GLY A 31 -8.38 -11.56 19.97
N SER A 32 -8.85 -12.69 20.52
CA SER A 32 -8.04 -13.58 21.36
C SER A 32 -6.86 -14.22 20.59
N THR A 33 -6.98 -14.27 19.27
CA THR A 33 -5.93 -14.67 18.33
C THR A 33 -5.86 -13.67 17.18
N LYS A 34 -4.79 -13.73 16.40
CA LYS A 34 -4.58 -12.91 15.21
C LYS A 34 -4.58 -13.79 13.97
N TYR A 35 -5.39 -13.43 12.99
CA TYR A 35 -5.36 -14.05 11.67
C TYR A 35 -5.10 -13.00 10.61
N ARG A 36 -4.37 -13.40 9.57
CA ARG A 36 -4.21 -12.64 8.34
C ARG A 36 -4.61 -13.55 7.17
N PHE A 37 -5.59 -13.12 6.39
CA PHE A 37 -6.05 -13.84 5.20
C PHE A 37 -5.66 -13.04 3.96
N ARG A 38 -4.74 -13.55 3.14
CA ARG A 38 -4.35 -12.89 1.87
C ARG A 38 -5.49 -13.03 0.88
N ILE A 39 -5.91 -11.92 0.25
CA ILE A 39 -7.03 -11.94 -0.71
C ILE A 39 -6.71 -12.86 -1.91
N ALA A 40 -5.46 -12.90 -2.35
CA ALA A 40 -4.99 -13.73 -3.46
C ALA A 40 -5.10 -15.26 -3.18
N GLU A 41 -5.20 -15.66 -1.92
CA GLU A 41 -5.30 -17.06 -1.50
C GLU A 41 -6.74 -17.48 -1.18
N LEU A 42 -7.68 -16.54 -1.24
CA LEU A 42 -9.09 -16.82 -0.98
C LEU A 42 -9.70 -17.59 -2.15
N THR A 43 -10.59 -18.50 -1.82
CA THR A 43 -11.34 -19.28 -2.81
C THR A 43 -12.84 -19.13 -2.58
N ALA A 44 -13.60 -19.03 -3.66
CA ALA A 44 -15.07 -18.94 -3.66
C ALA A 44 -15.68 -17.92 -2.65
N PRO A 45 -15.26 -16.63 -2.67
CA PRO A 45 -15.84 -15.62 -1.80
C PRO A 45 -17.34 -15.41 -2.10
N ARG A 46 -18.18 -15.54 -1.06
CA ARG A 46 -19.64 -15.36 -1.13
C ARG A 46 -20.21 -14.68 0.11
N GLN A 47 -21.33 -13.99 -0.06
CA GLN A 47 -22.10 -13.38 1.03
C GLN A 47 -23.31 -14.23 1.38
N GLU A 48 -23.67 -14.27 2.67
CA GLU A 48 -24.93 -14.80 3.18
C GLU A 48 -25.43 -13.86 4.29
N GLY A 49 -26.36 -12.96 3.96
CA GLY A 49 -26.79 -11.89 4.86
C GLY A 49 -25.62 -11.00 5.30
N PRO A 50 -25.36 -10.82 6.62
CA PRO A 50 -24.24 -10.03 7.12
C PRO A 50 -22.91 -10.79 7.17
N VAL A 51 -22.89 -12.06 6.74
CA VAL A 51 -21.72 -12.95 6.86
C VAL A 51 -21.02 -13.08 5.51
N VAL A 52 -19.70 -12.95 5.52
CA VAL A 52 -18.84 -13.28 4.37
C VAL A 52 -18.18 -14.64 4.57
N HIS A 53 -18.19 -15.46 3.53
CA HIS A 53 -17.61 -16.80 3.51
C HIS A 53 -16.56 -16.91 2.41
N PHE A 54 -15.46 -17.59 2.70
CA PHE A 54 -14.43 -17.93 1.73
C PHE A 54 -13.64 -19.16 2.19
N GLY A 55 -13.01 -19.85 1.25
CA GLY A 55 -12.04 -20.90 1.55
C GLY A 55 -10.63 -20.32 1.70
N PHE A 56 -9.87 -20.82 2.67
CA PHE A 56 -8.48 -20.45 2.92
C PHE A 56 -7.68 -21.67 3.40
N HIS A 57 -6.64 -22.06 2.66
CA HIS A 57 -5.84 -23.27 2.90
C HIS A 57 -6.66 -24.53 3.26
N GLY A 58 -7.74 -24.79 2.51
CA GLY A 58 -8.63 -25.95 2.72
C GLY A 58 -9.65 -25.81 3.84
N ASN A 59 -9.62 -24.73 4.63
CA ASN A 59 -10.62 -24.44 5.64
C ASN A 59 -11.68 -23.47 5.12
N THR A 60 -12.94 -23.66 5.52
CA THR A 60 -13.97 -22.64 5.35
C THR A 60 -13.85 -21.61 6.46
N VAL A 61 -13.75 -20.35 6.06
CA VAL A 61 -13.73 -19.18 6.94
C VAL A 61 -15.05 -18.42 6.78
N SER A 62 -15.62 -17.99 7.91
CA SER A 62 -16.81 -17.14 7.94
C SER A 62 -16.56 -15.94 8.85
N ILE A 63 -16.90 -14.73 8.40
CA ILE A 63 -16.79 -13.49 9.19
C ILE A 63 -18.17 -12.82 9.21
N ASP A 64 -18.79 -12.76 10.39
CA ASP A 64 -20.03 -12.00 10.59
C ASP A 64 -19.70 -10.54 10.85
N LEU A 65 -20.01 -9.66 9.90
CA LEU A 65 -19.73 -8.23 9.96
C LEU A 65 -20.89 -7.42 10.56
N HIS A 66 -21.97 -8.09 10.97
CA HIS A 66 -23.20 -7.51 11.53
C HIS A 66 -23.89 -6.46 10.63
N SER A 67 -23.48 -6.37 9.37
CA SER A 67 -23.97 -5.40 8.39
C SER A 67 -23.88 -5.96 6.98
N GLU A 68 -25.04 -6.18 6.35
CA GLU A 68 -25.09 -6.71 4.97
C GLU A 68 -24.40 -5.78 3.97
N LYS A 69 -24.57 -4.46 4.13
CA LYS A 69 -23.89 -3.46 3.30
C LYS A 69 -22.37 -3.59 3.38
N THR A 70 -21.83 -3.79 4.59
CA THR A 70 -20.39 -3.97 4.79
C THR A 70 -19.92 -5.29 4.20
N ALA A 71 -20.69 -6.36 4.37
CA ALA A 71 -20.41 -7.66 3.77
C ALA A 71 -20.38 -7.61 2.23
N SER A 72 -21.31 -6.89 1.60
CA SER A 72 -21.31 -6.70 0.14
C SER A 72 -20.08 -5.94 -0.34
N GLN A 73 -19.68 -4.88 0.36
CA GLN A 73 -18.45 -4.13 0.05
C GLN A 73 -17.20 -5.01 0.17
N TRP A 74 -17.15 -5.87 1.18
CA TRP A 74 -16.04 -6.80 1.38
C TRP A 74 -15.97 -7.85 0.27
N ILE A 75 -17.11 -8.43 -0.13
CA ILE A 75 -17.15 -9.41 -1.22
C ILE A 75 -16.73 -8.81 -2.55
N GLU A 76 -17.17 -7.58 -2.85
CA GLU A 76 -16.75 -6.88 -4.06
C GLU A 76 -15.22 -6.69 -4.08
N GLN A 77 -14.64 -6.27 -2.97
CA GLN A 77 -13.19 -6.11 -2.84
C GLN A 77 -12.43 -7.44 -2.91
N MET A 78 -12.98 -8.53 -2.38
CA MET A 78 -12.38 -9.87 -2.51
C MET A 78 -12.42 -10.37 -3.96
N ARG A 79 -13.47 -10.05 -4.71
CA ARG A 79 -13.64 -10.44 -6.12
C ARG A 79 -12.80 -9.60 -7.08
N HIS A 80 -12.55 -8.34 -6.71
CA HIS A 80 -11.76 -7.39 -7.47
C HIS A 80 -10.61 -6.84 -6.62
N PRO A 81 -9.62 -7.67 -6.26
CA PRO A 81 -8.50 -7.23 -5.43
C PRO A 81 -7.75 -6.11 -6.14
N ARG A 82 -7.49 -5.03 -5.39
CA ARG A 82 -6.66 -3.94 -5.89
C ARG A 82 -5.21 -4.42 -6.01
N SER A 83 -4.55 -4.04 -7.10
CA SER A 83 -3.14 -4.34 -7.27
C SER A 83 -2.28 -3.53 -6.30
N LEU A 84 -1.02 -3.92 -6.10
CA LEU A 84 -0.07 -3.12 -5.32
C LEU A 84 0.12 -1.72 -5.93
N ALA A 85 0.10 -1.61 -7.25
CA ALA A 85 0.11 -0.32 -7.95
C ALA A 85 -1.12 0.55 -7.58
N ASP A 86 -2.33 -0.02 -7.53
CA ASP A 86 -3.53 0.69 -7.07
C ASP A 86 -3.40 1.15 -5.61
N LYS A 87 -2.82 0.31 -4.75
CA LYS A 87 -2.58 0.62 -3.34
C LYS A 87 -1.59 1.78 -3.18
N LEU A 88 -0.59 1.87 -4.05
CA LEU A 88 0.40 2.96 -4.08
C LEU A 88 -0.10 4.22 -4.79
N GLY A 89 -1.33 4.19 -5.33
CA GLY A 89 -1.95 5.30 -6.05
C GLY A 89 -1.32 5.56 -7.43
N ILE A 90 -0.76 4.53 -8.05
CA ILE A 90 -0.14 4.59 -9.37
C ILE A 90 -1.23 4.64 -10.43
N ARG A 91 -1.19 5.67 -11.26
CA ARG A 91 -2.13 5.91 -12.36
C ARG A 91 -1.54 5.45 -13.68
N ASP A 92 -2.44 5.18 -14.63
CA ASP A 92 -2.06 4.71 -15.96
C ASP A 92 -1.15 5.73 -16.67
N GLY A 93 -0.09 5.24 -17.31
CA GLY A 93 0.86 6.07 -18.07
C GLY A 93 1.78 6.96 -17.24
N GLN A 94 1.76 6.88 -15.90
CA GLN A 94 2.72 7.61 -15.07
C GLN A 94 4.17 7.18 -15.33
N THR A 95 5.08 8.15 -15.21
CA THR A 95 6.52 7.92 -15.31
C THR A 95 7.08 7.61 -13.93
N ILE A 96 7.64 6.42 -13.77
CA ILE A 96 8.07 5.91 -12.47
C ILE A 96 9.55 5.58 -12.53
N ARG A 97 10.32 6.06 -11.55
CA ARG A 97 11.69 5.60 -11.32
C ARG A 97 11.67 4.57 -10.19
N ILE A 98 12.34 3.44 -10.39
CA ILE A 98 12.46 2.38 -9.38
C ILE A 98 13.93 2.23 -9.02
N MET A 99 14.21 2.22 -7.73
CA MET A 99 15.56 2.09 -7.18
C MET A 99 15.55 1.07 -6.03
N ASN A 100 16.46 0.10 -6.08
CA ASN A 100 16.67 -0.90 -5.02
C ASN A 100 15.40 -1.67 -4.62
N ILE A 101 14.50 -1.92 -5.57
CA ILE A 101 13.31 -2.76 -5.36
C ILE A 101 13.32 -3.83 -6.43
N ASP A 102 13.35 -5.08 -5.99
CA ASP A 102 13.24 -6.26 -6.82
C ASP A 102 12.08 -7.12 -6.30
N ASP A 103 10.86 -6.69 -6.63
CA ASP A 103 9.63 -7.38 -6.26
C ASP A 103 8.84 -7.72 -7.55
N PRO A 104 8.81 -9.00 -7.97
CA PRO A 104 8.14 -9.39 -9.21
C PRO A 104 6.64 -9.08 -9.23
N ALA A 105 5.95 -9.17 -8.10
CA ALA A 105 4.52 -8.88 -8.01
C ALA A 105 4.25 -7.38 -8.23
N PHE A 106 5.10 -6.52 -7.67
CA PHE A 106 5.08 -5.08 -7.90
C PHE A 106 5.36 -4.75 -9.37
N LEU A 107 6.43 -5.29 -9.95
CA LEU A 107 6.80 -5.02 -11.35
C LEU A 107 5.70 -5.45 -12.33
N ASN A 108 5.08 -6.62 -12.11
CA ASN A 108 3.93 -7.07 -12.90
C ASN A 108 2.73 -6.13 -12.73
N SER A 109 2.47 -5.62 -11.52
CA SER A 109 1.39 -4.65 -11.30
C SER A 109 1.59 -3.33 -12.03
N LEU A 110 2.84 -2.89 -12.22
CA LEU A 110 3.17 -1.69 -13.00
C LEU A 110 2.96 -1.89 -14.50
N GLN A 111 3.33 -3.06 -15.03
CA GLN A 111 3.09 -3.40 -16.43
C GLN A 111 1.60 -3.37 -16.76
N ASN A 112 0.76 -3.92 -15.87
CA ASN A 112 -0.70 -3.90 -16.03
C ASN A 112 -1.29 -2.47 -16.03
N LYS A 113 -0.59 -1.50 -15.43
CA LYS A 113 -0.95 -0.08 -15.42
C LYS A 113 -0.34 0.72 -16.57
N CYS A 114 0.35 0.08 -17.52
CA CYS A 114 1.09 0.75 -18.58
C CYS A 114 2.02 1.87 -18.05
N ALA A 115 2.56 1.70 -16.83
CA ALA A 115 3.45 2.68 -16.24
C ALA A 115 4.79 2.68 -16.96
N ARG A 116 5.33 3.87 -17.24
CA ARG A 116 6.61 4.02 -17.93
C ARG A 116 7.74 4.02 -16.91
N VAL A 117 8.43 2.88 -16.79
CA VAL A 117 9.61 2.76 -15.92
C VAL A 117 10.81 3.45 -16.58
N VAL A 118 11.42 4.41 -15.89
CA VAL A 118 12.63 5.10 -16.34
C VAL A 118 13.83 4.66 -15.51
N HIS A 119 14.92 4.33 -16.19
CA HIS A 119 16.19 3.93 -15.56
C HIS A 119 17.26 5.04 -15.61
N ASN A 120 17.05 6.07 -16.44
CA ASN A 120 17.98 7.19 -16.53
C ASN A 120 17.81 8.14 -15.34
N GLY A 121 18.93 8.45 -14.65
CA GLY A 121 19.03 9.35 -13.50
C GLY A 121 18.58 10.79 -13.76
N ASP A 122 18.57 11.24 -15.01
CA ASP A 122 18.22 12.63 -15.36
C ASP A 122 16.78 12.77 -15.90
N ALA A 123 16.07 11.66 -16.10
CA ALA A 123 14.70 11.71 -16.62
C ALA A 123 13.73 12.19 -15.54
N ARG A 124 12.96 13.24 -15.82
CA ARG A 124 11.87 13.67 -14.94
C ARG A 124 10.83 12.57 -14.75
N CYS A 125 10.31 12.44 -13.53
CA CYS A 125 9.36 11.41 -13.17
C CYS A 125 8.25 11.93 -12.24
N ASP A 126 7.08 11.29 -12.32
CA ASP A 126 5.93 11.57 -11.48
C ASP A 126 6.06 10.90 -10.10
N LEU A 127 6.75 9.76 -10.06
CA LEU A 127 6.88 8.94 -8.88
C LEU A 127 8.26 8.30 -8.80
N VAL A 128 8.86 8.29 -7.60
CA VAL A 128 10.05 7.48 -7.31
C VAL A 128 9.68 6.40 -6.29
N MET A 129 10.06 5.17 -6.58
CA MET A 129 10.01 4.04 -5.65
C MET A 129 11.43 3.75 -5.19
N LEU A 130 11.74 4.03 -3.92
CA LEU A 130 13.08 3.91 -3.35
C LEU A 130 13.08 2.84 -2.25
N GLY A 131 13.71 1.70 -2.52
CA GLY A 131 14.02 0.69 -1.51
C GLY A 131 15.21 1.11 -0.66
N VAL A 132 15.07 1.01 0.67
CA VAL A 132 16.13 1.31 1.63
C VAL A 132 16.23 0.23 2.70
N GLU A 133 17.45 -0.15 3.04
CA GLU A 133 17.78 -1.07 4.13
C GLU A 133 18.52 -0.34 5.26
N ARG A 134 19.14 0.82 4.98
CA ARG A 134 19.95 1.60 5.92
C ARG A 134 19.56 3.07 5.90
N ALA A 135 19.61 3.71 7.06
CA ALA A 135 19.29 5.14 7.17
C ALA A 135 20.19 6.04 6.28
N SER A 136 21.43 5.63 5.98
CA SER A 136 22.35 6.38 5.12
C SER A 136 21.88 6.51 3.66
N GLU A 137 21.04 5.60 3.18
CA GLU A 137 20.51 5.61 1.81
C GLU A 137 19.45 6.70 1.61
N LEU A 138 18.84 7.16 2.72
CA LEU A 138 17.86 8.25 2.70
C LEU A 138 18.45 9.59 2.25
N ARG A 139 19.78 9.75 2.26
CA ARG A 139 20.46 10.95 1.74
C ARG A 139 20.16 11.20 0.27
N GLN A 140 19.84 10.16 -0.49
CA GLN A 140 19.48 10.26 -1.91
C GLN A 140 18.15 11.00 -2.14
N ILE A 141 17.32 11.18 -1.10
CA ILE A 141 16.02 11.86 -1.23
C ILE A 141 16.19 13.29 -1.75
N GLU A 142 17.25 14.00 -1.35
CA GLU A 142 17.52 15.37 -1.80
C GLU A 142 17.76 15.42 -3.31
N ASP A 143 18.68 14.60 -3.82
CA ASP A 143 18.99 14.50 -5.26
C ASP A 143 17.77 14.05 -6.08
N LEU A 144 16.98 13.12 -5.55
CA LEU A 144 15.77 12.63 -6.22
C LEU A 144 14.70 13.72 -6.35
N CYS A 145 14.70 14.73 -5.47
CA CYS A 145 13.76 15.84 -5.56
C CYS A 145 14.03 16.73 -6.78
N GLU A 146 15.25 16.77 -7.33
CA GLU A 146 15.58 17.64 -8.47
C GLU A 146 14.84 17.22 -9.75
N ASN A 147 14.69 15.91 -9.94
CA ASN A 147 14.05 15.31 -11.11
C ASN A 147 12.59 14.89 -10.86
N LEU A 148 12.04 15.23 -9.69
CA LEU A 148 10.65 14.94 -9.35
C LEU A 148 9.73 16.06 -9.83
N GLU A 149 8.67 15.68 -10.54
CA GLU A 149 7.61 16.60 -10.96
C GLU A 149 7.00 17.36 -9.77
N SER A 150 6.40 18.53 -10.06
CA SER A 150 5.94 19.43 -9.00
C SER A 150 4.88 18.83 -8.08
N ASP A 151 4.02 17.96 -8.60
CA ASP A 151 3.01 17.19 -7.86
C ASP A 151 3.45 15.75 -7.58
N GLY A 152 4.70 15.42 -7.91
CA GLY A 152 5.26 14.08 -7.76
C GLY A 152 5.46 13.66 -6.31
N ALA A 153 5.69 12.36 -6.14
CA ALA A 153 5.87 11.74 -4.84
C ALA A 153 7.08 10.77 -4.83
N ILE A 154 7.61 10.54 -3.64
CA ILE A 154 8.59 9.47 -3.40
C ILE A 154 7.92 8.48 -2.44
N TRP A 155 7.91 7.21 -2.80
CA TRP A 155 7.59 6.11 -1.89
C TRP A 155 8.90 5.50 -1.41
N VAL A 156 9.17 5.61 -0.12
CA VAL A 156 10.32 4.98 0.53
C VAL A 156 9.88 3.63 1.08
N VAL A 157 10.42 2.54 0.54
CA VAL A 157 10.12 1.16 0.93
C VAL A 157 11.19 0.66 1.88
N LEU A 158 10.82 0.26 3.09
CA LEU A 158 11.76 -0.20 4.12
C LEU A 158 11.22 -1.42 4.89
N PRO A 159 12.10 -2.25 5.49
CA PRO A 159 11.68 -3.36 6.35
C PRO A 159 10.88 -2.88 7.56
N LYS A 160 9.81 -3.60 7.92
CA LYS A 160 8.93 -3.25 9.05
C LYS A 160 9.57 -3.48 10.42
N SER A 161 10.36 -4.55 10.53
CA SER A 161 10.85 -5.07 11.83
C SER A 161 12.33 -4.82 12.07
N VAL A 162 13.08 -4.32 11.08
CA VAL A 162 14.51 -4.07 11.19
C VAL A 162 14.75 -2.63 11.63
N ARG A 163 15.61 -2.40 12.63
CA ARG A 163 15.88 -1.07 13.18
C ARG A 163 17.01 -0.29 12.48
N THR A 164 17.60 -0.83 11.41
CA THR A 164 18.66 -0.19 10.61
C THR A 164 18.18 1.04 9.86
N VAL A 165 16.88 1.09 9.57
CA VAL A 165 16.17 2.23 9.02
C VAL A 165 14.76 2.22 9.61
N THR A 166 14.28 3.36 10.07
CA THR A 166 12.99 3.46 10.74
C THR A 166 12.12 4.53 10.11
N LYS A 167 10.82 4.49 10.41
CA LYS A 167 9.89 5.57 10.09
C LYS A 167 10.42 6.94 10.53
N ALA A 168 11.05 7.02 11.71
CA ALA A 168 11.60 8.29 12.21
C ALA A 168 12.73 8.82 11.31
N ASN A 169 13.57 7.94 10.76
CA ASN A 169 14.61 8.33 9.80
C ASN A 169 14.00 8.86 8.50
N VAL A 170 12.96 8.19 7.97
CA VAL A 170 12.25 8.67 6.76
C VAL A 170 11.64 10.04 6.99
N HIS A 171 10.99 10.26 8.14
CA HIS A 171 10.41 11.56 8.48
C HIS A 171 11.46 12.66 8.63
N ALA A 172 12.62 12.34 9.21
CA ALA A 172 13.73 13.29 9.34
C ALA A 172 14.29 13.68 7.96
N ALA A 173 14.59 12.70 7.10
CA ALA A 173 15.10 12.95 5.75
C ALA A 173 14.08 13.69 4.87
N ALA A 174 12.79 13.38 4.98
CA ALA A 174 11.74 14.11 4.28
C ALA A 174 11.73 15.59 4.69
N ARG A 175 11.85 15.88 5.99
CA ARG A 175 11.90 17.27 6.49
C ARG A 175 13.14 18.01 6.01
N GLU A 176 14.30 17.35 5.99
CA GLU A 176 15.55 17.92 5.49
C GLU A 176 15.45 18.28 4.00
N ALA A 177 14.80 17.44 3.20
CA ALA A 177 14.51 17.70 1.79
C ALA A 177 13.31 18.64 1.53
N GLY A 178 12.71 19.24 2.56
CA GLY A 178 11.54 20.12 2.41
C GLY A 178 10.25 19.41 1.97
N LEU A 179 10.16 18.09 2.15
CA LEU A 179 9.01 17.25 1.88
C LEU A 179 8.17 17.00 3.15
N THR A 180 6.97 16.46 2.97
CA THR A 180 6.05 16.09 4.04
C THR A 180 5.62 14.63 3.87
N PRO A 181 5.68 13.81 4.93
CA PRO A 181 5.07 12.48 4.95
C PRO A 181 3.53 12.58 4.82
N VAL A 182 2.95 11.80 3.92
CA VAL A 182 1.51 11.88 3.60
C VAL A 182 0.78 10.59 3.98
N GLU A 183 1.37 9.45 3.66
CA GLU A 183 0.70 8.16 3.74
C GLU A 183 1.71 7.05 4.04
N VAL A 184 1.23 5.97 4.66
CA VAL A 184 2.00 4.74 4.84
C VAL A 184 1.11 3.58 4.42
N VAL A 185 1.65 2.67 3.61
CA VAL A 185 0.94 1.46 3.18
C VAL A 185 1.81 0.23 3.40
N ASP A 186 1.17 -0.91 3.64
CA ASP A 186 1.84 -2.20 3.60
C ASP A 186 2.25 -2.52 2.17
N PHE A 187 3.56 -2.59 1.90
CA PHE A 187 4.11 -2.92 0.59
C PHE A 187 4.14 -4.45 0.40
N SER A 188 4.65 -5.15 1.41
CA SER A 188 4.71 -6.61 1.50
C SER A 188 4.50 -7.07 2.95
N GLU A 189 4.66 -8.37 3.21
CA GLU A 189 4.66 -8.90 4.58
C GLU A 189 5.78 -8.30 5.42
N THR A 190 6.95 -8.11 4.82
CA THR A 190 8.19 -7.70 5.50
C THR A 190 8.49 -6.21 5.33
N GLN A 191 7.86 -5.50 4.38
CA GLN A 191 8.17 -4.10 4.06
C GLN A 191 6.95 -3.18 4.09
N ALA A 192 7.17 -1.94 4.51
CA ALA A 192 6.20 -0.86 4.43
C ALA A 192 6.69 0.21 3.45
N ALA A 193 5.77 0.87 2.75
CA ALA A 193 6.07 2.00 1.89
C ALA A 193 5.56 3.29 2.53
N HIS A 194 6.40 4.32 2.58
CA HIS A 194 6.12 5.63 3.15
C HIS A 194 6.12 6.68 2.04
N LYS A 195 4.97 7.33 1.84
CA LYS A 195 4.82 8.39 0.84
C LYS A 195 5.29 9.71 1.41
N ILE A 196 6.23 10.34 0.74
CA ILE A 196 6.70 11.69 1.02
C ILE A 196 6.51 12.55 -0.23
N MET A 197 6.02 13.78 -0.04
CA MET A 197 5.64 14.67 -1.14
C MET A 197 5.96 16.12 -0.80
N ARG A 198 6.04 16.96 -1.83
CA ARG A 198 6.12 18.41 -1.62
C ARG A 198 4.87 18.90 -0.85
N PRO A 199 5.01 19.84 0.09
CA PRO A 199 3.88 20.45 0.77
C PRO A 199 2.88 21.06 -0.21
N ALA A 200 1.59 21.10 0.15
CA ALA A 200 0.53 21.57 -0.74
C ALA A 200 0.79 22.98 -1.32
N HIS A 201 1.32 23.90 -0.52
CA HIS A 201 1.65 25.26 -0.95
C HIS A 201 2.78 25.31 -1.99
N ALA A 202 3.74 24.38 -1.94
CA ALA A 202 4.82 24.28 -2.91
C ALA A 202 4.33 23.64 -4.23
N ARG A 203 3.39 22.69 -4.13
CA ARG A 203 2.76 22.04 -5.30
C ARG A 203 1.89 23.00 -6.11
N ALA A 204 1.13 23.87 -5.44
CA ALA A 204 0.26 24.85 -6.11
C ALA A 204 1.02 25.87 -6.97
N LYS A 205 2.25 26.23 -6.58
CA LYS A 205 3.14 27.11 -7.35
C LYS A 205 3.68 26.45 -8.63
N GLY A 206 3.88 25.12 -8.61
CA GLY A 206 4.32 24.37 -9.79
C GLY A 206 3.23 24.19 -10.84
N ALA A 207 1.99 23.93 -10.40
CA ALA A 207 0.84 23.77 -11.30
C ALA A 207 0.52 25.04 -12.10
N THR A 208 0.73 26.22 -11.50
CA THR A 208 0.54 27.52 -12.17
C THR A 208 1.63 27.83 -13.19
N ALA A 209 2.84 27.28 -13.03
CA ALA A 209 3.94 27.44 -13.99
C ALA A 209 3.79 26.52 -15.22
N LYS A 210 3.09 25.38 -15.09
CA LYS A 210 2.87 24.39 -16.18
C LYS A 210 1.65 24.73 -17.07
N ALA A 211 0.84 25.71 -16.66
CA ALA A 211 -0.36 26.17 -17.37
C ALA A 211 -0.13 27.44 -18.22
N ARG A 212 1.13 27.84 -18.41
CA ARG A 212 1.58 28.91 -19.31
C ARG A 212 2.48 28.32 -20.38
#